data_AF-A0A3B9CYT6-F1
#
_entry.id   AF-A0A3B9CYT6-F1
#
_cell.length_a   1.000
_cell.length_b   1.000
_cell.length_c   1.000
_cell.angle_alpha   90.00
_cell.angle_beta   90.00
_cell.angle_gamma   90.00
#
_symmetry.space_group_name_H-M   'P 1'
#
loop_
_entity.id
_entity.type
_entity.pdbx_description
1 polymer ?
#
loop_
_entity_poly.entity_id
_entity_poly.type
_entity_poly.pdbx_seq_one_letter_code
_entity_poly.pdbx_strand_id
1 'polypeptide(L)' 'EDLPENAQKYVRTAEGLIGSPVKIVSVGPDREQTIHLD' A
#
# COMPACT_ATOMS: atom_id res chain seq x y z
N GLU A 1 -6.72 -7.34 2.22
CA GLU A 1 -6.27 -8.70 1.80
C GLU A 1 -5.88 -8.74 0.32
N ASP A 2 -5.89 -7.59 -0.38
CA ASP A 2 -5.63 -7.48 -1.82
C ASP A 2 -4.13 -7.53 -2.18
N LEU A 3 -3.25 -7.25 -1.22
CA LEU A 3 -1.82 -7.32 -1.40
C LEU A 3 -1.26 -8.67 -0.89
N PRO A 4 -0.36 -9.32 -1.64
CA PRO A 4 0.43 -10.44 -1.14
C PRO A 4 1.23 -10.06 0.11
N GLU A 5 1.54 -11.04 0.96
CA GLU A 5 2.19 -10.81 2.26
C GLU A 5 3.47 -9.96 2.17
N ASN A 6 4.32 -10.22 1.18
CA ASN A 6 5.56 -9.46 1.00
C ASN A 6 5.33 -8.02 0.55
N ALA A 7 4.29 -7.75 -0.25
CA ALA A 7 3.92 -6.39 -0.64
C ALA A 7 3.41 -5.61 0.58
N GLN A 8 2.62 -6.25 1.45
CA GLN A 8 2.20 -5.62 2.71
C GLN A 8 3.40 -5.31 3.63
N LYS A 9 4.40 -6.22 3.71
CA LYS A 9 5.64 -5.96 4.46
C LYS A 9 6.39 -4.76 3.90
N TYR A 10 6.49 -4.65 2.58
CA TYR A 10 7.12 -3.51 1.92
C TYR A 10 6.43 -2.18 2.28
N VAL A 11 5.10 -2.12 2.22
CA VAL A 11 4.33 -0.93 2.61
C VAL A 11 4.59 -0.56 4.08
N ARG A 12 4.53 -1.54 5.00
CA ARG A 12 4.80 -1.31 6.43
C ARG A 12 6.22 -0.79 6.70
N THR A 13 7.21 -1.29 5.95
CA THR A 13 8.58 -0.77 6.04
C THR A 13 8.63 0.69 5.58
N ALA A 14 7.98 1.03 4.47
CA ALA A 14 7.92 2.41 4.00
C ALA A 14 7.25 3.33 5.03
N GLU A 15 6.11 2.93 5.61
CA GLU A 15 5.43 3.66 6.69
C GLU A 15 6.35 3.96 7.88
N GLY A 16 7.11 2.94 8.33
CA GLY A 16 8.07 3.11 9.43
C GLY A 16 9.23 4.05 9.10
N LEU A 17 9.68 4.08 7.84
CA LEU A 17 10.75 4.97 7.38
C LEU A 17 10.28 6.43 7.26
N ILE A 18 9.06 6.64 6.77
CA ILE A 18 8.51 8.00 6.56
C ILE A 18 7.81 8.56 7.81
N GLY A 19 7.49 7.71 8.80
CA GLY A 19 6.83 8.10 10.04
C GLY A 19 5.36 8.48 9.87
N SER A 20 4.70 8.00 8.81
CA SER A 20 3.31 8.32 8.47
C SER A 20 2.62 7.11 7.84
N PRO A 21 1.33 6.88 8.11
CA PRO A 21 0.59 5.77 7.49
C PRO A 21 0.38 5.98 5.99
N VAL A 22 0.38 4.88 5.24
CA VAL A 22 0.01 4.82 3.83
C VAL A 22 -1.47 4.49 3.75
N LYS A 23 -2.25 5.36 3.10
CA LYS A 23 -3.70 5.17 2.94
C LYS A 23 -4.14 4.70 1.56
N ILE A 24 -3.26 4.84 0.56
CA ILE A 24 -3.57 4.53 -0.83
C ILE A 24 -2.37 3.86 -1.49
N VAL A 25 -2.60 2.78 -2.23
CA VAL A 25 -1.61 2.09 -3.07
C VAL A 25 -2.16 1.94 -4.48
N SER A 26 -1.56 2.63 -5.46
CA SER A 26 -1.87 2.43 -6.88
C SER A 26 -1.13 1.19 -7.38
N VAL A 27 -1.88 0.24 -7.97
CA VAL A 27 -1.36 -1.05 -8.46
C VAL A 27 -1.47 -1.21 -9.98
N GLY A 28 -1.89 -0.16 -10.67
CA GLY A 28 -2.02 -0.12 -12.12
C GLY A 28 -2.44 1.25 -12.65
N PRO A 29 -2.51 1.42 -13.98
CA PRO A 29 -2.82 2.69 -14.63
C PRO A 29 -4.28 3.12 -14.51
N ASP A 30 -5.23 2.19 -14.36
CA ASP A 30 -6.65 2.50 -14.28
C ASP A 30 -7.05 2.99 -12.89
N ARG A 31 -8.06 3.87 -12.79
CA ARG A 31 -8.46 4.49 -11.52
C ARG A 31 -8.92 3.46 -10.49
N GLU A 32 -9.60 2.43 -10.97
CA GLU A 32 -10.14 1.30 -10.20
C GLU A 32 -9.02 0.41 -9.63
N GLN A 33 -7.80 0.49 -10.18
CA GLN A 33 -6.63 -0.25 -9.72
C GLN A 33 -5.93 0.48 -8.56
N THR A 34 -6.73 0.87 -7.57
CA THR A 34 -6.28 1.59 -6.38
C THR A 34 -6.78 0.85 -5.14
N ILE A 35 -5.86 0.52 -4.24
CA ILE A 35 -6.18 -0.12 -2.96
C ILE A 35 -6.22 0.95 -1.88
N HIS A 36 -7.33 1.01 -1.15
CA HIS A 36 -7.50 1.87 0.02
C HIS A 36 -7.17 1.05 1.28
N LEU A 37 -6.27 1.58 2.12
CA LEU A 37 -5.84 0.96 3.36
C LEU A 37 -6.48 1.69 4.55
N ASP A 38 -7.20 0.95 5.39
CA ASP A 38 -7.86 1.48 6.60
C ASP A 38 -6.88 1.71 7.75
#